data_AF-A0A7C1QHP8-F1
#
_entry.id   AF-A0A7C1QHP8-F1
#
_cell.length_a   1.000
_cell.length_b   1.000
_cell.length_c   1.000
_cell.angle_alpha   90.00
_cell.angle_beta   90.00
_cell.angle_gamma   90.00
#
_symmetry.space_group_name_H-M   'P 1'
#
loop_
_entity.id
_entity.type
_entity.pdbx_description
1 polymer ?
#
loop_
_entity_poly.entity_id
_entity_poly.type
_entity_poly.pdbx_seq_one_letter_code
_entity_poly.pdbx_strand_id
1 'polypeptide(L)' 'MKNSDPAFPVNPNAKLYEKGMTLRDWFATHASEEDIKYHLIFNPGERVLSRETIKYRYANAMMEARKK' A
#
# COMPACT_ATOMS: atom_id res chain seq x y z
N MET A 1 4.45 -7.87 10.98
CA MET A 1 3.26 -8.11 10.13
C MET A 1 3.73 -8.43 8.74
N LYS A 2 3.23 -9.53 8.16
CA LYS A 2 3.53 -9.84 6.76
C LYS A 2 2.64 -8.92 5.93
N ASN A 3 3.17 -8.29 4.89
CA ASN A 3 2.40 -7.40 3.98
C ASN A 3 1.23 -8.11 3.25
N SER A 4 1.01 -9.40 3.55
CA SER A 4 0.01 -10.29 3.00
C SER A 4 -1.16 -10.55 3.96
N ASP A 5 -1.13 -9.96 5.16
CA ASP A 5 -2.23 -10.07 6.12
C ASP A 5 -3.41 -9.18 5.66
N PRO A 6 -4.64 -9.68 5.73
CA PRO A 6 -5.81 -8.96 5.23
C PRO A 6 -6.07 -7.68 6.05
N ALA A 7 -6.49 -6.61 5.36
CA ALA A 7 -6.82 -5.31 5.96
C ALA A 7 -8.00 -5.39 6.94
N PHE A 8 -8.93 -6.31 6.66
CA PHE A 8 -10.15 -6.54 7.41
C PHE A 8 -10.20 -7.99 7.87
N PRO A 9 -10.94 -8.31 8.95
CA PRO A 9 -11.12 -9.68 9.40
C PRO A 9 -11.66 -10.54 8.24
N VAL A 10 -10.92 -11.58 7.87
CA VAL A 10 -11.41 -12.60 6.94
C VAL A 10 -12.09 -13.70 7.74
N ASN A 11 -13.19 -14.23 7.21
CA ASN A 11 -13.79 -15.44 7.75
C ASN A 11 -12.70 -16.55 7.76
N PRO A 12 -12.44 -17.23 8.89
CA PRO A 12 -11.40 -18.26 8.94
C PRO A 12 -11.68 -19.45 8.02
N ASN A 13 -12.93 -19.61 7.55
CA ASN A 13 -13.34 -20.60 6.56
C ASN A 13 -13.33 -20.06 5.11
N ALA A 14 -12.88 -18.82 4.91
CA ALA A 14 -12.78 -18.21 3.59
C ALA A 14 -11.69 -18.91 2.76
N LYS A 15 -11.98 -19.13 1.47
CA LYS A 15 -11.04 -19.81 0.58
C LYS A 15 -9.81 -18.94 0.31
N LEU A 16 -8.70 -19.56 -0.13
CA LEU A 16 -7.42 -18.85 -0.33
C LEU A 16 -7.48 -17.66 -1.32
N TYR A 17 -8.45 -17.68 -2.25
CA TYR A 17 -8.75 -16.61 -3.22
C TYR A 17 -9.74 -15.56 -2.71
N GLU A 18 -10.34 -15.78 -1.54
CA GLU A 18 -11.11 -14.80 -0.78
C GLU A 18 -10.24 -14.07 0.25
N LYS A 19 -8.90 -14.20 0.15
CA LYS A 19 -7.96 -13.33 0.85
C LYS A 19 -8.28 -11.90 0.43
N GLY A 20 -9.07 -11.23 1.26
CA GLY A 20 -9.50 -9.86 1.03
C GLY A 20 -8.31 -8.91 0.85
N MET A 21 -8.61 -7.67 0.48
CA MET A 21 -7.63 -6.60 0.32
C MET A 21 -6.63 -6.60 1.50
N THR A 22 -5.33 -6.63 1.23
CA THR A 22 -4.34 -6.53 2.31
C THR A 22 -4.32 -5.12 2.88
N LEU A 23 -3.80 -4.94 4.09
CA LEU A 23 -3.69 -3.59 4.67
C LEU A 23 -2.84 -2.65 3.80
N ARG A 24 -1.83 -3.22 3.12
CA ARG A 24 -1.01 -2.51 2.15
C ARG A 24 -1.83 -2.07 0.92
N ASP A 25 -2.66 -2.96 0.38
CA ASP A 25 -3.53 -2.64 -0.76
C ASP A 25 -4.57 -1.58 -0.38
N TRP A 26 -5.07 -1.63 0.86
CA TRP A 26 -5.96 -0.59 1.38
C TRP A 26 -5.29 0.77 1.42
N PHE A 27 -4.06 0.87 1.94
CA PHE A 27 -3.33 2.13 1.88
C PHE A 27 -3.02 2.57 0.44
N ALA A 28 -2.68 1.64 -0.45
CA ALA A 28 -2.39 1.97 -1.85
C ALA A 28 -3.63 2.52 -2.58
N THR A 29 -4.83 2.02 -2.27
CA THR A 29 -6.09 2.52 -2.84
C THR A 29 -6.49 3.88 -2.29
N HIS A 30 -6.07 4.21 -1.07
CA HIS A 30 -6.38 5.49 -0.39
C HIS A 30 -5.31 6.57 -0.59
N ALA A 31 -4.24 6.29 -1.33
CA ALA A 31 -3.23 7.29 -1.67
C ALA A 31 -3.87 8.44 -2.47
N SER A 32 -3.79 9.66 -1.94
CA SER A 32 -4.30 10.85 -2.60
C SER A 32 -3.39 11.29 -3.75
N GLU A 33 -3.87 12.20 -4.61
CA GLU A 33 -3.03 12.81 -5.64
C GLU A 33 -1.86 13.61 -5.05
N GLU A 34 -2.04 14.19 -3.86
CA GLU A 34 -0.97 14.90 -3.15
C GLU A 34 0.09 13.93 -2.63
N ASP A 35 -0.30 12.80 -2.05
CA ASP A 35 0.63 11.74 -1.63
C ASP A 35 1.45 11.24 -2.82
N ILE A 36 0.79 11.05 -3.97
CA ILE A 36 1.44 10.59 -5.20
C ILE A 36 2.43 11.65 -5.70
N LYS A 37 2.05 12.93 -5.72
CA LYS A 37 2.97 14.02 -6.09
C LYS A 37 4.14 14.13 -5.12
N TYR A 38 3.89 14.04 -3.81
CA TYR A 38 4.93 14.10 -2.79
C TYR A 38 5.96 13.00 -2.98
N HIS A 39 5.51 11.76 -3.19
CA HIS A 39 6.40 10.62 -3.42
C HIS A 39 7.07 10.60 -4.81
N LEU A 40 6.50 11.30 -5.80
CA LEU A 40 7.14 11.57 -7.10
C LEU A 40 8.28 12.60 -6.95
N ILE A 41 8.03 13.70 -6.25
CA ILE A 41 8.98 14.80 -6.04
C ILE A 41 10.16 14.39 -5.17
N PHE A 42 9.94 13.52 -4.17
CA PHE A 42 11.01 13.02 -3.28
C PHE A 42 11.98 12.04 -3.95
N ASN A 43 11.76 11.63 -5.21
CA ASN A 43 12.70 10.80 -5.98
C ASN A 43 13.15 11.48 -7.29
N PRO A 44 13.73 12.69 -7.24
CA PRO A 44 14.22 13.37 -8.42
C PRO A 44 15.51 12.67 -8.88
N GLY A 45 15.39 11.74 -9.83
CA GLY A 45 16.54 11.01 -10.39
C GLY A 45 16.31 9.51 -10.60
N GLU A 46 15.28 8.93 -9.99
CA GLU A 46 14.84 7.58 -10.35
C GLU A 46 14.04 7.62 -11.65
N ARG A 47 14.11 6.55 -12.46
CA ARG A 47 13.22 6.34 -13.62
C ARG A 47 11.79 6.69 -13.22
N VAL A 48 11.09 7.46 -14.06
CA VAL A 48 9.68 7.85 -13.85
C VAL A 48 8.89 6.62 -13.42
N LEU A 49 8.57 6.55 -12.13
CA LEU A 49 7.87 5.40 -11.55
C LEU A 49 6.44 5.44 -12.04
N SER A 50 5.86 4.27 -12.28
CA SER A 50 4.44 4.20 -12.57
C SER A 50 3.66 4.72 -11.36
N ARG A 51 2.53 5.38 -11.63
CA ARG A 51 1.61 5.86 -10.60
C ARG A 51 1.22 4.76 -9.62
N GLU A 52 1.05 3.54 -10.10
CA GLU A 52 0.80 2.35 -9.27
C GLU A 52 1.95 2.06 -8.29
N THR A 53 3.20 2.13 -8.77
CA THR A 53 4.38 1.93 -7.90
C THR A 53 4.44 2.97 -6.79
N ILE A 54 4.07 4.22 -7.09
CA ILE A 54 4.05 5.31 -6.12
C ILE A 54 2.98 5.08 -5.04
N LYS A 55 1.79 4.60 -5.42
CA LYS A 55 0.74 4.19 -4.46
C LYS A 55 1.25 3.13 -3.49
N TYR A 56 2.01 2.15 -3.97
CA TYR A 56 2.60 1.12 -3.11
C TYR A 56 3.78 1.63 -2.27
N ARG A 57 4.46 2.71 -2.67
CA ARG A 57 5.46 3.40 -1.82
C ARG A 57 4.78 4.13 -0.66
N TYR A 58 3.71 4.87 -0.94
CA TYR A 58 2.85 5.46 0.08
C TYR A 58 2.35 4.39 1.07
N ALA A 59 1.83 3.28 0.54
CA ALA A 59 1.37 2.17 1.38
C ALA A 59 2.47 1.62 2.29
N ASN A 60 3.70 1.47 1.77
CA ASN A 60 4.82 1.05 2.59
C ASN A 60 5.16 2.07 3.68
N ALA A 61 5.12 3.37 3.38
CA ALA A 61 5.38 4.43 4.37
C ALA A 61 4.36 4.38 5.52
N MET A 62 3.08 4.15 5.22
CA MET A 62 2.02 3.99 6.23
C MET A 62 2.21 2.71 7.07
N MET A 63 2.62 1.60 6.42
CA MET A 63 2.94 0.36 7.12
C MET A 63 4.14 0.53 8.06
N GLU A 64 5.17 1.27 7.66
CA GLU A 64 6.32 1.60 8.52
C GLU A 64 5.93 2.54 9.67
N ALA A 65 5.12 3.56 9.40
CA ALA A 65 4.62 4.48 10.43
C ALA A 65 3.85 3.75 11.54
N ARG A 66 3.11 2.69 11.20
CA ARG A 66 2.38 1.84 12.15
C ARG A 66 3.26 0.93 13.01
N LYS A 67 4.51 0.66 12.61
CA LYS A 67 5.44 -0.20 13.38
C LYS A 67 6.12 0.53 14.53
N LYS A 68 6.08 1.87 14.53
CA LYS A 68 6.56 2.72 15.62
C LYS A 68 5.48 2.89 16.68
#